data_AF-A0A1Q6DM39-F1
#
_entry.id   AF-A0A1Q6DM39-F1
#
_cell.length_a   1.000
_cell.length_b   1.000
_cell.length_c   1.000
_cell.angle_alpha   90.00
_cell.angle_beta   90.00
_cell.angle_gamma   90.00
#
_symmetry.space_group_name_H-M   'P 1'
#
loop_
_entity.id
_entity.type
_entity.pdbx_description
1 polymer ?
#
loop_
_entity_poly.entity_id
_entity_poly.type
_entity_poly.pdbx_seq_one_letter_code
_entity_poly.pdbx_strand_id
1 'polypeptide(L)'
;MDGTPYALKALDHLAFILKDHPRAEITLFNSQAFFTENIEVDPQVCYDYWGKEWCETHFIHPDSLFQAPTQMLVEAGFPQDRIHTLQTTKGLYPSRQIVRQALMDNFGTIVMGRKKGLFKKETYKGVTDRVVAMAVETALWIV
;
A
#
# COMPACT_ATOMS: atom_id res chain seq x y z
N MET A 1 0.39 2.26 -1.42
CA MET A 1 1.85 2.28 -1.60
C MET A 1 2.38 3.64 -1.22
N ASP A 2 3.35 3.71 -0.31
CA ASP A 2 3.98 4.97 0.15
C ASP A 2 5.51 4.88 0.19
N GLY A 3 6.10 3.89 -0.48
CA GLY A 3 7.54 3.63 -0.50
C GLY A 3 8.10 3.06 0.80
N THR A 4 7.30 2.89 1.85
CA THR A 4 7.79 2.36 3.13
C THR A 4 7.74 0.84 3.17
N PRO A 5 8.63 0.18 3.94
CA PRO A 5 8.61 -1.27 4.08
C PRO A 5 7.32 -1.76 4.76
N TYR A 6 6.63 -0.90 5.54
CA TYR A 6 5.36 -1.26 6.17
C TYR A 6 4.25 -1.47 5.15
N ALA A 7 4.19 -0.66 4.08
CA ALA A 7 3.21 -0.86 3.02
C ALA A 7 3.46 -2.18 2.28
N LEU A 8 4.73 -2.50 2.03
CA LEU A 8 5.09 -3.74 1.34
C LEU A 8 4.87 -4.98 2.23
N LYS A 9 5.10 -4.90 3.54
CA LYS A 9 4.71 -5.95 4.49
C LYS A 9 3.21 -6.20 4.54
N ALA A 10 2.42 -5.13 4.48
CA ALA A 10 0.97 -5.26 4.44
C ALA A 10 0.50 -5.96 3.15
N LEU A 11 1.18 -5.68 2.04
CA LEU A 11 0.94 -6.37 0.77
C LEU A 11 1.36 -7.84 0.82
N ASP A 12 2.54 -8.14 1.34
CA ASP A 12 3.05 -9.50 1.52
C ASP A 12 2.08 -10.33 2.40
N HIS A 13 1.58 -9.74 3.48
CA HIS A 13 0.56 -10.37 4.32
C HIS A 13 -0.77 -10.56 3.59
N LEU A 14 -1.23 -9.59 2.80
CA LEU A 14 -2.40 -9.76 1.94
C LEU A 14 -2.22 -10.91 0.95
N ALA A 15 -1.05 -11.00 0.32
CA ALA A 15 -0.73 -12.04 -0.64
C ALA A 15 -0.78 -13.43 0.01
N PHE A 16 -0.26 -13.54 1.23
CA PHE A 16 -0.36 -14.75 2.04
C PHE A 16 -1.81 -15.13 2.37
N ILE A 17 -2.63 -14.18 2.83
CA ILE A 17 -4.02 -14.44 3.25
C ILE A 17 -4.93 -14.77 2.07
N LEU A 18 -4.76 -14.08 0.94
CA LEU A 18 -5.60 -14.24 -0.25
C LEU A 18 -5.03 -15.22 -1.27
N LYS A 19 -4.01 -15.99 -0.89
CA LYS A 19 -3.39 -16.99 -1.76
C LYS A 19 -4.45 -17.94 -2.32
N ASP A 20 -4.38 -18.18 -3.62
CA ASP A 20 -5.31 -19.03 -4.38
C ASP A 20 -6.78 -18.57 -4.35
N HIS A 21 -7.07 -17.34 -3.89
CA HIS A 21 -8.44 -16.84 -3.89
C HIS A 21 -8.94 -16.64 -5.34
N PRO A 22 -10.06 -17.28 -5.74
CA PRO A 22 -10.40 -17.46 -7.16
C PRO A 22 -10.84 -16.18 -7.86
N ARG A 23 -11.15 -15.11 -7.10
CA ARG A 23 -11.74 -13.85 -7.62
C ARG A 23 -11.19 -12.60 -6.95
N ALA A 24 -10.07 -12.69 -6.23
CA ALA A 24 -9.54 -11.50 -5.56
C ALA A 24 -8.94 -10.56 -6.61
N GLU A 25 -9.39 -9.31 -6.61
CA GLU A 25 -8.80 -8.21 -7.38
C GLU A 25 -8.09 -7.29 -6.39
N ILE A 26 -6.90 -6.84 -6.76
CA ILE A 26 -6.03 -6.06 -5.88
C ILE A 26 -5.66 -4.77 -6.59
N THR A 27 -5.98 -3.64 -5.96
CA THR A 27 -5.56 -2.33 -6.44
C THR A 27 -4.50 -1.74 -5.52
N LEU A 28 -3.29 -1.58 -6.06
CA LEU A 28 -2.21 -0.84 -5.44
C LEU A 28 -2.52 0.66 -5.56
N PHE A 29 -2.82 1.30 -4.43
CA PHE A 29 -3.23 2.71 -4.41
C PHE A 29 -2.13 3.62 -3.86
N ASN A 30 -1.84 4.74 -4.53
CA ASN A 30 -1.06 5.85 -3.98
C ASN A 30 -1.83 7.17 -4.12
N SER A 31 -1.78 8.00 -3.09
CA SER A 31 -2.23 9.38 -3.16
C SER A 31 -1.04 10.29 -2.92
N GLN A 32 -0.63 10.99 -3.97
CA GLN A 32 0.31 12.10 -3.88
C GLN A 32 -0.48 13.37 -3.50
N ALA A 33 0.10 14.17 -2.61
CA ALA A 33 -0.41 15.51 -2.39
C ALA A 33 -0.01 16.41 -3.58
N PHE A 34 -0.73 17.51 -3.78
CA PHE A 34 -0.30 18.51 -4.75
C PHE A 34 1.12 19.02 -4.40
N PHE A 35 1.98 19.18 -5.40
CA PHE A 35 3.36 19.69 -5.30
C PHE A 35 4.36 18.82 -4.52
N THR A 36 4.05 17.54 -4.26
CA THR A 36 5.08 16.59 -3.78
C THR A 36 5.83 15.98 -4.95
N GLU A 37 7.14 15.88 -4.83
CA GLU A 37 8.00 15.11 -5.74
C GLU A 37 7.58 13.63 -5.78
N ASN A 38 8.00 12.93 -6.84
CA ASN A 38 7.82 11.50 -6.93
C ASN A 38 8.49 10.81 -5.72
N ILE A 39 7.84 9.77 -5.20
CA ILE A 39 8.37 9.01 -4.08
C ILE A 39 9.49 8.13 -4.64
N GLU A 40 10.73 8.53 -4.43
CA GLU A 40 11.87 7.63 -4.59
C GLU A 40 11.92 6.65 -3.42
N VAL A 41 11.99 5.35 -3.75
CA VAL A 41 12.09 4.29 -2.75
C VAL A 41 13.54 3.93 -2.60
N ASP A 42 14.12 4.17 -1.42
CA ASP A 42 15.45 3.67 -1.07
C ASP A 42 15.36 2.14 -0.85
N PRO A 43 16.00 1.30 -1.69
CA PRO A 43 15.91 -0.15 -1.56
C PRO A 43 16.43 -0.67 -0.21
N GLN A 44 17.36 0.05 0.44
CA GLN A 44 18.02 -0.40 1.66
C GLN A 44 17.04 -0.61 2.82
N VAL A 45 15.94 0.17 2.85
CA VAL A 45 14.91 0.05 3.91
C VAL A 45 14.18 -1.29 3.90
N CYS A 46 14.33 -2.06 2.82
CA CYS A 46 13.66 -3.33 2.59
C CYS A 46 14.61 -4.54 2.72
N TYR A 47 15.93 -4.33 2.84
CA TYR A 47 16.93 -5.42 2.81
C TYR A 47 16.73 -6.44 3.93
N ASP A 48 16.38 -5.99 5.13
CA ASP A 48 16.17 -6.88 6.29
C ASP A 48 14.95 -7.81 6.13
N TYR A 49 14.05 -7.51 5.20
CA TYR A 49 12.79 -8.25 5.02
C TYR A 49 12.79 -9.14 3.79
N TRP A 50 13.32 -8.65 2.66
CA TRP A 50 13.30 -9.37 1.38
C TRP A 50 14.70 -9.64 0.80
N GLY A 51 15.75 -9.23 1.51
CA GLY A 51 17.14 -9.41 1.07
C GLY A 51 17.60 -8.34 0.08
N LYS A 52 18.91 -8.07 0.09
CA LYS A 52 19.55 -7.07 -0.76
C LYS A 52 19.25 -7.29 -2.25
N GLU A 53 19.45 -8.51 -2.73
CA GLU A 53 19.33 -8.86 -4.16
C GLU A 53 17.92 -8.61 -4.70
N TRP A 54 16.89 -9.07 -3.97
CA TRP A 54 15.49 -8.85 -4.37
C TRP A 54 15.16 -7.37 -4.38
N CYS A 55 15.52 -6.62 -3.33
CA CYS A 55 15.23 -5.19 -3.25
C CYS A 55 15.96 -4.40 -4.34
N GLU A 56 17.25 -4.68 -4.56
CA GLU A 56 18.03 -4.02 -5.61
C GLU A 56 17.53 -4.35 -6.99
N THR A 57 16.91 -5.52 -7.24
CA THR A 57 16.36 -5.87 -8.55
C THR A 57 15.01 -5.20 -8.80
N HIS A 58 14.17 -5.09 -7.77
CA HIS A 58 12.78 -4.64 -7.92
C HIS A 58 12.58 -3.13 -7.75
N PHE A 59 13.50 -2.44 -7.06
CA PHE A 59 13.40 -1.00 -6.79
C PHE A 59 14.28 -0.12 -7.71
N ILE A 60 14.87 -0.65 -8.78
CA ILE A 60 15.74 0.11 -9.72
C ILE A 60 15.01 1.22 -10.47
N HIS A 61 13.72 1.01 -10.74
CA HIS A 61 12.98 1.84 -11.69
C HIS A 61 12.30 3.05 -11.02
N PRO A 62 12.13 4.17 -11.76
CA PRO A 62 11.35 5.31 -11.29
C PRO A 62 9.92 4.94 -10.89
N ASP A 63 9.33 3.92 -11.53
CA ASP A 63 7.97 3.41 -11.24
C ASP A 63 7.96 2.30 -10.17
N SER A 64 9.07 2.12 -9.45
CA SER A 64 9.24 1.07 -8.44
C SER A 64 8.19 1.08 -7.33
N LEU A 65 7.56 2.24 -7.08
CA LEU A 65 6.45 2.38 -6.13
C LEU A 65 5.29 1.41 -6.40
N PHE A 66 5.05 1.07 -7.67
CA PHE A 66 4.03 0.12 -8.08
C PHE A 66 4.59 -1.14 -8.75
N GLN A 67 5.75 -1.06 -9.40
CA GLN A 67 6.35 -2.21 -10.07
C GLN A 67 6.78 -3.30 -9.07
N ALA A 68 7.55 -2.96 -8.03
CA ALA A 68 8.00 -3.93 -7.05
C ALA A 68 6.84 -4.65 -6.31
N PRO A 69 5.81 -3.93 -5.83
CA PRO A 69 4.67 -4.59 -5.21
C PRO A 69 3.82 -5.40 -6.20
N THR A 70 3.71 -4.98 -7.47
CA THR A 70 3.03 -5.79 -8.50
C THR A 70 3.75 -7.11 -8.71
N GLN A 71 5.08 -7.07 -8.82
CA GLN A 71 5.90 -8.26 -9.01
C GLN A 71 5.81 -9.21 -7.81
N MET A 72 5.78 -8.69 -6.57
CA MET A 72 5.53 -9.49 -5.36
C MET A 72 4.20 -10.25 -5.43
N LEU A 73 3.12 -9.62 -5.92
CA LEU A 73 1.83 -10.29 -6.08
C LEU A 73 1.87 -11.35 -7.19
N VAL A 74 2.52 -11.05 -8.33
CA VAL A 74 2.69 -12.03 -9.42
C VAL A 74 3.48 -13.24 -8.94
N GLU A 75 4.58 -13.04 -8.22
CA GLU A 75 5.40 -14.10 -7.62
C GLU A 75 4.63 -14.92 -6.57
N ALA A 76 3.68 -14.29 -5.88
CA ALA A 76 2.76 -14.96 -4.95
C ALA A 76 1.63 -15.74 -5.67
N GLY A 77 1.52 -15.67 -6.99
CA GLY A 77 0.59 -16.43 -7.82
C GLY A 77 -0.68 -15.68 -8.23
N PHE A 78 -0.74 -14.36 -8.03
CA PHE A 78 -1.90 -13.57 -8.48
C PHE A 78 -1.83 -13.31 -10.00
N PRO A 79 -2.94 -13.54 -10.74
CA PRO A 79 -3.00 -13.21 -12.16
C PRO A 79 -2.80 -11.70 -12.40
N GLN A 80 -1.98 -11.36 -13.39
CA GLN A 80 -1.63 -9.97 -13.70
C GLN A 80 -2.85 -9.11 -14.06
N ASP A 81 -3.87 -9.71 -14.68
CA ASP A 81 -5.13 -9.04 -15.04
C ASP A 81 -6.01 -8.68 -13.83
N ARG A 82 -5.67 -9.18 -12.63
CA ARG A 82 -6.34 -8.86 -11.35
C ARG A 82 -5.54 -7.93 -10.46
N ILE A 83 -4.40 -7.46 -10.93
CA ILE A 83 -3.55 -6.51 -10.22
C ILE A 83 -3.65 -5.17 -10.94
N HIS A 84 -4.13 -4.16 -10.23
CA HIS A 84 -4.35 -2.82 -10.75
C HIS A 84 -3.50 -1.81 -9.99
N THR A 85 -3.17 -0.71 -10.65
CA THR A 85 -2.50 0.42 -10.02
C THR A 85 -3.38 1.64 -10.15
N LEU A 86 -3.46 2.44 -9.08
CA LEU A 86 -4.23 3.67 -9.08
C LEU A 86 -3.46 4.75 -8.33
N GLN A 87 -3.11 5.81 -9.06
CA GLN A 87 -2.47 6.99 -8.49
C GLN A 87 -3.43 8.19 -8.59
N THR A 88 -3.64 8.89 -7.47
CA THR A 88 -4.40 10.13 -7.43
C THR A 88 -3.55 11.28 -6.94
N THR A 89 -3.64 12.41 -7.65
CA THR A 89 -3.05 13.70 -7.28
C THR A 89 -4.10 14.69 -6.76
N LYS A 90 -5.35 14.26 -6.61
CA LYS A 90 -6.53 15.14 -6.50
C LYS A 90 -6.81 15.69 -5.08
N GLY A 91 -5.92 15.53 -4.11
CA GLY A 91 -6.25 15.84 -2.71
C GLY A 91 -5.11 16.30 -1.81
N LEU A 92 -5.42 17.23 -0.91
CA LEU A 92 -4.53 17.71 0.16
C LEU A 92 -4.22 16.65 1.23
N TYR A 93 -5.09 15.63 1.39
CA TYR A 93 -5.02 14.68 2.50
C TYR A 93 -5.08 13.23 2.02
N PRO A 94 -3.95 12.51 1.97
CA PRO A 94 -3.90 11.11 1.53
C PRO A 94 -4.88 10.20 2.25
N SER A 95 -5.04 10.35 3.58
CA SER A 95 -6.00 9.56 4.36
C SER A 95 -7.44 9.67 3.89
N ARG A 96 -7.88 10.86 3.46
CA ARG A 96 -9.25 11.06 2.94
C ARG A 96 -9.40 10.48 1.54
N GLN A 97 -8.35 10.58 0.72
CA GLN A 97 -8.34 10.01 -0.62
C GLN A 97 -8.42 8.48 -0.57
N ILE A 98 -7.70 7.82 0.35
CA ILE A 98 -7.79 6.36 0.56
C ILE A 98 -9.22 5.94 0.85
N VAL A 99 -9.86 6.51 1.88
CA VAL A 99 -11.22 6.13 2.28
C VAL A 99 -12.23 6.48 1.20
N ARG A 100 -12.12 7.66 0.58
CA ARG A 100 -13.01 8.06 -0.51
C ARG A 100 -12.90 7.12 -1.72
N GLN A 101 -11.69 6.76 -2.14
CA GLN A 101 -11.48 5.87 -3.26
C GLN A 101 -12.05 4.48 -2.97
N ALA A 102 -11.82 3.98 -1.75
CA ALA A 102 -12.38 2.71 -1.29
C ALA A 102 -13.91 2.67 -1.45
N LEU A 103 -14.59 3.75 -1.04
CA LEU A 103 -16.05 3.86 -1.18
C LEU A 103 -16.51 4.05 -2.63
N MET A 104 -15.86 4.93 -3.40
CA MET A 104 -16.27 5.25 -4.77
C MET A 104 -16.16 4.07 -5.73
N ASP A 105 -15.12 3.26 -5.58
CA ASP A 105 -14.87 2.09 -6.42
C ASP A 105 -15.38 0.78 -5.77
N ASN A 106 -16.10 0.89 -4.64
CA ASN A 106 -16.70 -0.24 -3.93
C ASN A 106 -15.68 -1.34 -3.52
N PHE A 107 -14.51 -0.93 -3.03
CA PHE A 107 -13.53 -1.84 -2.45
C PHE A 107 -14.04 -2.41 -1.12
N GLY A 108 -14.00 -3.73 -0.97
CA GLY A 108 -14.43 -4.40 0.26
C GLY A 108 -13.44 -4.30 1.42
N THR A 109 -12.16 -4.01 1.15
CA THR A 109 -11.11 -3.99 2.18
C THR A 109 -9.99 -3.02 1.83
N ILE A 110 -9.56 -2.24 2.81
CA ILE A 110 -8.35 -1.42 2.79
C ILE A 110 -7.26 -2.17 3.56
N VAL A 111 -6.08 -2.33 2.97
CA VAL A 111 -4.93 -2.95 3.64
C VAL A 111 -3.80 -1.94 3.76
N MET A 112 -3.27 -1.77 4.98
CA MET A 112 -2.25 -0.77 5.27
C MET A 112 -1.22 -1.28 6.27
N GLY A 113 0.02 -0.81 6.12
CA GLY A 113 1.07 -1.04 7.11
C GLY A 113 0.88 -0.21 8.38
N ARG A 114 1.25 -0.81 9.51
CA ARG A 114 1.32 -0.15 10.81
C ARG A 114 2.60 0.66 10.94
N LYS A 115 2.49 1.98 11.08
CA LYS A 115 3.62 2.84 11.44
C LYS A 115 3.87 2.85 12.95
N LYS A 116 5.13 3.01 13.35
CA LYS A 116 5.51 3.19 14.77
C LYS A 116 4.74 4.38 15.36
N GLY A 117 4.07 4.18 16.50
CA GLY A 117 3.31 5.23 17.20
C GLY A 117 1.79 5.19 16.99
N LEU A 118 1.26 4.24 16.19
CA LEU A 118 -0.17 3.96 16.11
C LEU A 118 -0.74 3.77 17.53
N PHE A 119 -1.83 4.45 17.86
CA PHE A 119 -2.49 4.43 19.19
C PHE A 119 -1.74 5.07 20.38
N LYS A 120 -0.70 5.88 20.18
CA LYS A 120 -0.23 6.77 21.26
C LYS A 120 -1.27 7.87 21.51
N LYS A 121 -1.89 7.86 22.70
CA LYS A 121 -3.05 8.67 23.13
C LYS A 121 -2.98 10.18 22.84
N GLU A 122 -1.81 10.76 22.60
CA GLU A 122 -1.63 12.21 22.55
C GLU A 122 -1.51 12.79 21.14
N THR A 123 -1.37 11.99 20.08
CA THR A 123 -1.29 12.52 18.70
C THR A 123 -1.74 11.52 17.61
N TYR A 124 -3.00 11.59 17.17
CA TYR A 124 -3.48 10.99 15.92
C TYR A 124 -2.97 11.79 14.70
N LYS A 125 -1.67 11.70 14.39
CA LYS A 125 -1.02 12.54 13.36
C LYS A 125 -0.76 11.82 12.03
N GLY A 126 -0.79 10.48 12.00
CA GLY A 126 -0.45 9.70 10.81
C GLY A 126 -1.58 9.50 9.80
N VAL A 127 -1.24 9.06 8.58
CA VAL A 127 -2.25 8.67 7.56
C VAL A 127 -3.04 7.46 8.03
N THR A 128 -2.37 6.42 8.55
CA THR A 128 -3.01 5.20 9.07
C THR A 128 -4.00 5.51 10.20
N ASP A 129 -3.61 6.33 11.19
CA ASP A 129 -4.47 6.78 12.29
C ASP A 129 -5.78 7.41 11.79
N ARG A 130 -5.66 8.30 10.79
CA ARG A 130 -6.82 8.99 10.20
C ARG A 130 -7.69 8.04 9.39
N VAL A 131 -7.11 7.09 8.67
CA VAL A 131 -7.89 6.06 7.95
C VAL A 131 -8.66 5.19 8.93
N VAL A 132 -8.03 4.72 10.01
CA VAL A 132 -8.71 3.96 11.07
C VAL A 132 -9.91 4.73 11.63
N ALA A 133 -9.77 6.03 11.86
CA ALA A 133 -10.86 6.86 12.36
C ALA A 133 -12.00 7.12 11.36
N MET A 134 -11.77 6.94 10.04
CA MET A 134 -12.72 7.27 8.98
C MET A 134 -13.32 6.04 8.27
N ALA A 135 -12.65 4.88 8.32
CA ALA A 135 -13.06 3.66 7.63
C ALA A 135 -14.21 2.97 8.39
N VAL A 136 -15.43 3.51 8.24
CA VAL A 136 -16.63 2.98 8.92
C VAL A 136 -17.31 1.89 8.11
N GLU A 137 -17.33 1.99 6.78
CA GLU A 137 -18.08 1.10 5.88
C GLU A 137 -17.20 0.10 5.11
N THR A 138 -15.90 0.08 5.38
CA THR A 138 -14.93 -0.77 4.67
C THR A 138 -14.08 -1.52 5.68
N ALA A 139 -13.85 -2.81 5.46
CA ALA A 139 -12.95 -3.58 6.31
C ALA A 139 -11.53 -2.98 6.24
N LEU A 140 -10.83 -2.92 7.37
CA LEU A 140 -9.49 -2.36 7.45
C LEU A 140 -8.53 -3.37 8.06
N TRP A 141 -7.51 -3.76 7.31
CA TRP A 141 -6.42 -4.60 7.80
C TRP A 141 -5.19 -3.75 8.06
N ILE A 142 -4.74 -3.76 9.31
CA ILE A 142 -3.52 -3.08 9.75
C ILE A 142 -2.48 -4.15 10.09
N VAL A 143 -1.36 -4.15 9.37
CA VAL A 143 -0.28 -5.13 9.49
C VAL A 143 0.95 -4.52 10.14
#